data_AF-A0A6J5Z047-F1
#
_entry.id   AF-A0A6J5Z047-F1
#
_cell.length_a   1.000
_cell.length_b   1.000
_cell.length_c   1.000
_cell.angle_alpha   90.00
_cell.angle_beta   90.00
_cell.angle_gamma   90.00
#
_symmetry.space_group_name_H-M   'P 1'
#
loop_
_entity.id
_entity.type
_entity.pdbx_description
1 polymer ?
#
loop_
_entity_poly.entity_id
_entity_poly.type
_entity_poly.pdbx_seq_one_letter_code
_entity_poly.pdbx_strand_id
1 'polypeptide(L)'
;MADNVIPAALRDLMGQEWKREVGHSMFAGRYEKAGADPSYYHHRHDDTEVGLTASFSTPEIAALMRDGVLDGLARENEHGLTVNEHAEHAMTDFMSDVYQAWDKLNKRLGAVRAGRASE
;
A
#
# COMPACT_ATOMS: atom_id res chain seq x y z
N MET A 1 1.17 20.91 13.13
CA MET A 1 2.59 20.66 12.76
C MET A 1 3.02 19.25 13.18
N ALA A 2 2.12 18.28 13.02
CA ALA A 2 2.37 16.84 13.08
C ALA A 2 2.07 16.18 11.71
N ASP A 3 1.88 17.01 10.68
CA ASP A 3 1.10 16.68 9.48
C ASP A 3 1.98 16.06 8.36
N ASN A 4 3.29 15.93 8.58
CA ASN A 4 4.26 15.42 7.59
C ASN A 4 5.05 14.19 8.07
N VAL A 5 4.62 13.54 9.16
CA VAL A 5 5.25 12.29 9.62
C VAL A 5 4.48 11.12 9.03
N ILE A 6 5.17 10.23 8.31
CA ILE A 6 4.59 8.99 7.81
C ILE A 6 4.20 8.13 9.03
N PRO A 7 2.93 7.71 9.18
CA PRO A 7 2.47 6.83 10.25
C PRO A 7 3.30 5.54 10.36
N ALA A 8 3.42 4.99 11.57
CA ALA A 8 4.32 3.87 11.83
C ALA A 8 3.94 2.63 10.99
N ALA A 9 2.67 2.29 10.90
CA ALA A 9 2.17 1.20 10.08
C ALA A 9 2.56 1.34 8.60
N LEU A 10 2.45 2.55 8.02
CA LEU A 10 2.88 2.79 6.64
C LEU A 10 4.40 2.71 6.48
N ARG A 11 5.16 3.23 7.44
CA ARG A 11 6.62 3.12 7.43
C ARG A 11 7.08 1.67 7.55
N ASP A 12 6.42 0.88 8.38
CA ASP A 12 6.76 -0.52 8.60
C ASP A 12 6.48 -1.34 7.33
N LEU A 13 5.42 -1.03 6.59
CA LEU A 13 5.16 -1.59 5.26
C LEU A 13 6.29 -1.27 4.26
N MET A 14 6.85 -0.06 4.28
CA MET A 14 8.00 0.32 3.43
C MET A 14 9.29 -0.42 3.79
N GLY A 15 9.36 -1.02 4.98
CA GLY A 15 10.51 -1.81 5.44
C GLY A 15 10.52 -3.25 4.91
N GLN A 16 9.45 -3.68 4.24
CA GLN A 16 9.29 -5.06 3.77
C GLN A 16 9.71 -5.22 2.30
N GLU A 17 9.71 -6.44 1.77
CA GLU A 17 9.80 -6.62 0.31
C GLU A 17 8.44 -6.23 -0.30
N TRP A 18 8.43 -5.24 -1.21
CA TRP A 18 7.20 -4.90 -1.90
C TRP A 18 6.79 -6.06 -2.80
N LYS A 19 5.54 -6.48 -2.64
CA LYS A 19 4.90 -7.54 -3.42
C LYS A 19 4.83 -7.03 -4.87
N ARG A 20 5.86 -7.37 -5.66
CA ARG A 20 6.00 -6.98 -7.07
C ARG A 20 4.74 -7.45 -7.81
N GLU A 21 4.00 -6.51 -8.39
CA GLU A 21 2.67 -6.73 -8.99
C GLU A 21 2.56 -8.05 -9.78
N VAL A 22 1.54 -8.83 -9.44
CA VAL A 22 0.85 -9.68 -10.40
C VAL A 22 -0.03 -8.76 -11.26
N GLY A 23 0.58 -8.13 -12.27
CA GLY A 23 -0.08 -7.52 -13.43
C GLY A 23 -1.06 -6.35 -13.20
N HIS A 24 -0.67 -5.16 -13.69
CA HIS A 24 -1.55 -4.06 -14.09
C HIS A 24 -2.68 -3.68 -13.11
N SER A 25 -2.44 -2.67 -12.27
CA SER A 25 -3.52 -1.84 -11.70
C SER A 25 -4.39 -1.25 -12.82
N MET A 26 -5.58 -1.82 -13.05
CA MET A 26 -6.56 -1.40 -14.09
C MET A 26 -7.29 -0.08 -13.75
N PHE A 27 -6.87 0.67 -12.73
CA PHE A 27 -7.69 1.75 -12.14
C PHE A 27 -7.17 3.18 -12.30
N ALA A 28 -6.11 3.40 -13.10
CA ALA A 28 -5.62 4.74 -13.45
C ALA A 28 -6.66 5.67 -14.15
N GLY A 29 -7.89 5.19 -14.41
CA GLY A 29 -8.93 5.93 -15.15
C GLY A 29 -10.27 6.17 -14.44
N ARG A 30 -10.42 5.99 -13.12
CA ARG A 30 -11.77 6.09 -12.47
C ARG A 30 -11.92 6.92 -11.20
N TYR A 31 -10.95 7.77 -10.84
CA TYR A 31 -11.12 8.66 -9.68
C TYR A 31 -12.23 9.72 -9.87
N GLU A 32 -12.65 10.01 -11.12
CA GLU A 32 -13.62 11.06 -11.44
C GLU A 32 -15.11 10.62 -11.47
N LYS A 33 -15.45 9.35 -11.22
CA LYS A 33 -16.86 8.93 -11.25
C LYS A 33 -17.55 9.15 -9.89
N ALA A 34 -18.11 10.35 -9.70
CA ALA A 34 -19.08 10.62 -8.66
C ALA A 34 -20.32 9.71 -8.81
N GLY A 35 -20.67 8.97 -7.75
CA GLY A 35 -21.99 8.33 -7.60
C GLY A 35 -22.07 6.80 -7.70
N ALA A 36 -20.97 6.06 -7.66
CA ALA A 36 -21.03 4.61 -7.42
C ALA A 36 -21.07 4.33 -5.92
N ASP A 37 -21.90 3.37 -5.49
CA ASP A 37 -21.87 2.86 -4.12
C ASP A 37 -20.44 2.47 -3.74
N PRO A 38 -19.95 2.85 -2.54
CA PRO A 38 -18.59 2.51 -2.12
C PRO A 38 -18.47 0.98 -2.08
N SER A 39 -17.57 0.44 -2.89
CA SER A 39 -17.18 -0.97 -2.84
C SER A 39 -16.18 -1.19 -1.71
N TYR A 40 -16.23 -2.39 -1.14
CA TYR A 40 -15.39 -2.76 0.00
C TYR A 40 -14.74 -4.12 -0.22
N TYR A 41 -13.47 -4.23 0.16
CA TYR A 41 -12.78 -5.50 0.31
C TYR A 41 -13.02 -6.06 1.71
N HIS A 42 -13.16 -7.39 1.75
CA HIS A 42 -13.35 -8.14 2.99
C HIS A 42 -12.11 -8.98 3.24
N HIS A 43 -11.49 -8.75 4.38
CA HIS A 43 -10.30 -9.44 4.87
C HIS A 43 -10.72 -10.33 6.02
N ARG A 44 -10.57 -11.64 5.93
CA ARG A 44 -10.96 -12.56 7.02
C ARG A 44 -9.91 -12.53 8.13
N HIS A 45 -10.32 -12.82 9.36
CA HIS A 45 -9.38 -12.84 10.51
C HIS A 45 -8.20 -13.82 10.33
N ASP A 46 -8.40 -14.89 9.56
CA ASP A 46 -7.39 -15.90 9.24
C ASP A 46 -6.59 -15.60 7.95
N ASP A 47 -6.91 -14.53 7.22
CA ASP A 47 -6.16 -14.07 6.05
C ASP A 47 -4.86 -13.38 6.49
N THR A 48 -3.88 -14.19 6.85
CA THR A 48 -2.52 -13.75 7.23
C THR A 48 -1.60 -13.57 6.03
N GLU A 49 -1.97 -14.12 4.87
CA GLU A 49 -1.24 -14.01 3.62
C GLU A 49 -1.97 -13.12 2.63
N VAL A 50 -1.21 -12.44 1.77
CA VAL A 50 -1.78 -11.67 0.67
C VAL A 50 -2.16 -12.58 -0.49
N GLY A 51 -3.45 -12.60 -0.82
CA GLY A 51 -4.00 -13.34 -1.96
C GLY A 51 -3.96 -12.56 -3.27
N LEU A 52 -4.53 -13.15 -4.33
CA LEU A 52 -4.55 -12.58 -5.69
C LEU A 52 -5.34 -11.25 -5.80
N THR A 53 -6.21 -10.95 -4.83
CA THR A 53 -7.17 -9.84 -4.91
C THR A 53 -6.94 -8.74 -3.87
N ALA A 54 -6.17 -9.01 -2.81
CA ALA A 54 -5.91 -8.07 -1.73
C ALA A 54 -4.45 -7.63 -1.78
N SER A 55 -4.16 -6.36 -1.52
CA SER A 55 -2.76 -5.87 -1.52
C SER A 55 -2.12 -5.97 -0.15
N PHE A 56 -2.95 -6.07 0.89
CA PHE A 56 -2.54 -6.13 2.29
C PHE A 56 -3.22 -7.31 2.98
N SER A 57 -2.56 -7.86 3.99
CA SER A 57 -3.09 -8.87 4.89
C SER A 57 -3.95 -8.25 5.99
N THR A 58 -4.77 -9.06 6.65
CA THR A 58 -5.62 -8.59 7.77
C THR A 58 -4.81 -7.93 8.90
N PRO A 59 -3.65 -8.45 9.33
CA PRO A 59 -2.83 -7.77 10.34
C PRO A 59 -2.28 -6.41 9.90
N GLU A 60 -1.94 -6.25 8.62
CA GLU A 60 -1.47 -4.98 8.04
C GLU A 60 -2.59 -3.94 8.03
N ILE A 61 -3.80 -4.32 7.59
CA ILE A 61 -4.99 -3.45 7.65
C ILE A 61 -5.32 -3.06 9.09
N ALA A 62 -5.29 -4.01 10.03
CA ALA A 62 -5.54 -3.73 11.44
C ALA A 62 -4.54 -2.72 12.02
N ALA A 63 -3.25 -2.82 11.64
CA ALA A 63 -2.23 -1.86 12.06
C ALA A 63 -2.51 -0.46 11.47
N LEU A 64 -2.87 -0.36 10.19
CA LEU A 64 -3.23 0.89 9.53
C LEU A 64 -4.46 1.56 10.17
N MET A 65 -5.45 0.77 10.59
CA MET A 65 -6.60 1.27 11.35
C MET A 65 -6.19 1.82 12.72
N ARG A 66 -5.35 1.12 13.47
CA ARG A 66 -4.87 1.59 14.79
C ARG A 66 -4.08 2.89 14.72
N ASP A 67 -3.35 3.09 13.63
CA ASP A 67 -2.57 4.29 13.38
C ASP A 67 -3.39 5.45 12.77
N GLY A 68 -4.70 5.26 12.56
CA GLY A 68 -5.61 6.28 12.05
C GLY A 68 -5.52 6.51 10.54
N VAL A 69 -4.78 5.67 9.80
CA VAL A 69 -4.61 5.80 8.34
C VAL A 69 -5.92 5.52 7.58
N LEU A 70 -6.76 4.64 8.13
CA LEU A 70 -8.02 4.20 7.53
C LEU A 70 -9.25 4.70 8.31
N ASP A 71 -9.13 5.82 9.01
CA ASP A 71 -10.23 6.39 9.79
C ASP A 71 -11.47 6.67 8.93
N GLY A 72 -12.58 6.01 9.27
CA GLY A 72 -13.84 6.09 8.51
C GLY A 72 -13.83 5.35 7.17
N LEU A 73 -12.71 4.72 6.80
CA LEU A 73 -12.51 4.00 5.54
C LEU A 73 -12.42 2.48 5.76
N ALA A 74 -12.19 2.02 6.99
CA ALA A 74 -12.23 0.62 7.36
C ALA A 74 -12.99 0.39 8.66
N ARG A 75 -13.54 -0.81 8.83
CA ARG A 75 -14.24 -1.25 10.04
C ARG A 75 -14.01 -2.73 10.32
N GLU A 76 -13.96 -3.07 11.60
CA GLU A 76 -13.95 -4.46 12.06
C GLU A 76 -15.38 -4.99 12.22
N ASN A 77 -15.58 -6.28 11.93
CA ASN A 77 -16.81 -7.01 12.15
C ASN A 77 -16.52 -8.43 12.69
N GLU A 78 -17.58 -9.19 12.97
CA GLU A 78 -17.47 -10.54 13.55
C GLU A 78 -16.71 -11.55 12.66
N HIS A 79 -16.54 -11.26 11.37
CA HIS A 79 -15.90 -12.14 10.40
C HIS A 79 -14.51 -11.65 9.95
N GLY A 80 -14.12 -10.42 10.28
CA GLY A 80 -12.85 -9.85 9.84
C GLY A 80 -12.88 -8.33 9.74
N LEU A 81 -12.18 -7.80 8.74
CA LEU A 81 -12.11 -6.38 8.43
C LEU A 81 -12.79 -6.09 7.10
N THR A 82 -13.43 -4.94 7.01
CA THR A 82 -14.00 -4.40 5.77
C THR A 82 -13.32 -3.08 5.48
N VAL A 83 -12.69 -2.96 4.31
CA VAL A 83 -11.89 -1.79 3.91
C VAL A 83 -12.46 -1.22 2.63
N ASN A 84 -12.56 0.10 2.54
CA ASN A 84 -12.95 0.79 1.32
C ASN A 84 -11.95 0.46 0.20
N GLU A 85 -12.44 -0.05 -0.93
CA GLU A 85 -11.60 -0.49 -2.05
C GLU A 85 -10.71 0.64 -2.58
N HIS A 86 -11.24 1.86 -2.70
CA HIS A 86 -10.45 3.01 -3.16
C HIS A 86 -9.35 3.41 -2.19
N ALA A 87 -9.58 3.28 -0.88
CA ALA A 87 -8.55 3.50 0.12
C ALA A 87 -7.44 2.45 0.01
N GLU A 88 -7.80 1.17 -0.18
CA GLU A 88 -6.81 0.11 -0.37
C GLU A 88 -5.97 0.33 -1.63
N HIS A 89 -6.60 0.67 -2.76
CA HIS A 89 -5.88 0.99 -4.00
C HIS A 89 -4.98 2.22 -3.84
N ALA A 90 -5.44 3.29 -3.20
CA ALA A 90 -4.62 4.48 -2.98
C ALA A 90 -3.34 4.15 -2.19
N MET A 91 -3.44 3.23 -1.23
CA MET A 91 -2.25 2.74 -0.51
C MET A 91 -1.36 1.88 -1.41
N THR A 92 -1.92 1.00 -2.24
CA THR A 92 -1.16 0.19 -3.19
C THR A 92 -0.40 1.04 -4.21
N ASP A 93 -1.03 2.08 -4.75
CA ASP A 93 -0.42 3.04 -5.67
C ASP A 93 0.73 3.78 -4.98
N PHE A 94 0.49 4.32 -3.78
CA PHE A 94 1.51 4.99 -2.99
C PHE A 94 2.72 4.10 -2.70
N MET A 95 2.49 2.86 -2.27
CA MET A 95 3.56 1.90 -2.03
C MET A 95 4.34 1.59 -3.31
N SER A 96 3.65 1.41 -4.44
CA SER A 96 4.29 1.19 -5.74
C SER A 96 5.20 2.35 -6.13
N ASP A 97 4.75 3.59 -5.94
CA ASP A 97 5.55 4.79 -6.22
C ASP A 97 6.80 4.89 -5.33
N VAL A 98 6.67 4.59 -4.04
CA VAL A 98 7.81 4.60 -3.09
C VAL A 98 8.87 3.58 -3.52
N TYR A 99 8.48 2.36 -3.86
CA TYR A 99 9.43 1.32 -4.27
C TYR A 99 10.03 1.56 -5.65
N GLN A 100 9.27 2.13 -6.59
CA GLN A 100 9.82 2.58 -7.88
C GLN A 100 10.86 3.69 -7.70
N ALA A 101 10.59 4.65 -6.82
CA ALA A 101 11.54 5.71 -6.48
C ALA A 101 12.80 5.14 -5.81
N TRP A 102 12.65 4.17 -4.91
CA TRP A 102 13.75 3.48 -4.25
C TRP A 102 14.63 2.69 -5.24
N ASP A 103 14.04 1.93 -6.15
CA ASP A 103 14.77 1.21 -7.22
C ASP A 103 15.56 2.18 -8.11
N LYS A 104 14.93 3.29 -8.51
CA LYS A 104 15.59 4.34 -9.30
C LYS A 104 16.78 4.96 -8.58
N LEU A 105 16.67 5.22 -7.28
CA LEU A 105 17.78 5.72 -6.47
C LEU A 105 18.93 4.71 -6.44
N ASN A 106 18.65 3.45 -6.15
CA ASN A 106 19.67 2.39 -6.08
C ASN A 106 20.40 2.21 -7.41
N LYS A 107 19.70 2.25 -8.54
CA LYS A 107 20.31 2.21 -9.88
C LYS A 107 21.28 3.38 -10.10
N ARG A 108 20.88 4.59 -9.72
CA ARG A 108 21.75 5.79 -9.85
C ARG A 108 22.98 5.69 -8.95
N LEU A 109 22.81 5.29 -7.69
CA LEU A 109 23.93 5.08 -6.77
C LEU A 109 24.88 3.97 -7.26
N GLY A 110 24.33 2.89 -7.82
CA GLY A 110 25.09 1.84 -8.46
C GLY A 110 25.94 2.35 -9.62
N ALA A 111 25.36 3.15 -10.51
CA ALA A 111 26.08 3.77 -11.64
C ALA A 111 27.23 4.68 -11.17
N VAL A 112 27.01 5.49 -10.14
CA VAL A 112 28.06 6.35 -9.55
C VAL A 112 29.21 5.51 -8.97
N ARG A 113 28.89 4.41 -8.27
CA ARG A 113 29.92 3.49 -7.73
C ARG A 113 30.73 2.83 -8.84
N ALA A 114 30.08 2.38 -9.92
CA ALA A 114 30.74 1.76 -11.06
C ALA A 114 31.65 2.74 -11.81
N GLY A 115 31.21 3.99 -11.98
CA GLY A 115 32.02 5.06 -12.59
C GLY A 115 33.29 5.36 -11.79
N ARG A 116 33.21 5.38 -10.45
CA ARG A 116 34.37 5.59 -9.56
C ARG A 116 35.34 4.40 -9.50
N ALA A 117 34.94 3.21 -9.93
CA ALA A 117 35.82 2.04 -9.96
C ALA A 117 36.64 1.94 -11.26
N SER A 118 36.38 2.82 -12.22
CA SER A 118 37.05 2.86 -13.53
C SER A 118 38.08 4.00 -13.66
N GLU A 119 38.29 4.76 -12.58
CA GLU A 119 39.32 5.80 -12.40
C GLU A 119 40.39 5.31 -11.42
#